data_AF-A0A7Z8QMW6-F1
#
_entry.id   AF-A0A7Z8QMW6-F1
#
_cell.length_a   1.000
_cell.length_b   1.000
_cell.length_c   1.000
_cell.angle_alpha   90.00
_cell.angle_beta   90.00
_cell.angle_gamma   90.00
#
_symmetry.space_group_name_H-M   'P 1'
#
loop_
_entity.id
_entity.type
_entity.pdbx_description
1 polymer ?
#
loop_
_entity_poly.entity_id
_entity_poly.type
_entity_poly.pdbx_seq_one_letter_code
_entity_poly.pdbx_strand_id
1 'polypeptide(L)'
;MNKLDPKTDGSSMDIVKDNIEQLKAIFPDVCCEDKVDFTALKQLLGDNVETREERYIFNWHGKSNARRIAQTQSTGTLRPCKEESKNWDSTQNLFIEGDNLEALKLLQKPYHKKVKMIYIDPPYNTGKEFIYPDNYKDNLNTYLEYTGQKDAEGRKFSSNSDSTGRYHTNWLNMMYPRLKLARNLLKDDGVIFISIDDNEQANLKKLCDEMFGEENFVGNIIWKNVTDNNPTNIATEHESIVVFAKNKDSLENTWKSKVSKIKDILVELGNQLTSDIKDKSELQVTYSKWFRENKNQLSSLDRYKYIDNDGVYTGSQSVHNPGKEGYRYDILHPSTNLPCKQPLMGYR
;
A
#
# COMPACT_ATOMS: atom_id res chain seq x y z
N MET A 1 -8.92 18.42 -14.34
CA MET A 1 -7.46 18.43 -14.48
C MET A 1 -7.11 19.22 -15.72
N ASN A 2 -6.27 20.26 -15.62
CA ASN A 2 -5.74 20.90 -16.83
C ASN A 2 -4.85 19.89 -17.54
N LYS A 3 -5.19 19.53 -18.78
CA LYS A 3 -4.38 18.62 -19.62
C LYS A 3 -2.97 19.21 -19.72
N LEU A 4 -1.95 18.36 -19.56
CA LEU A 4 -0.55 18.77 -19.57
C LEU A 4 -0.25 19.56 -20.86
N ASP A 5 0.10 20.84 -20.72
CA ASP A 5 0.45 21.70 -21.85
C ASP A 5 1.85 21.30 -22.36
N PRO A 6 1.98 20.91 -23.64
CA PRO A 6 3.27 20.53 -24.22
C PRO A 6 4.29 21.68 -24.35
N LYS A 7 3.98 22.91 -23.90
CA LYS A 7 4.83 24.11 -24.06
C LYS A 7 5.72 24.47 -22.87
N THR A 8 6.06 23.52 -22.00
CA THR A 8 7.18 23.71 -21.05
C THR A 8 8.35 22.84 -21.47
N ASP A 9 9.57 23.25 -21.11
CA ASP A 9 10.80 22.47 -21.32
C ASP A 9 10.54 20.96 -21.16
N GLY A 10 10.83 20.17 -22.20
CA GLY A 10 10.45 18.76 -22.25
C GLY A 10 11.14 17.87 -21.20
N SER A 11 12.02 18.44 -20.38
CA SER A 11 12.69 17.78 -19.27
C SER A 11 11.79 17.66 -18.03
N SER A 12 11.91 16.54 -17.31
CA SER A 12 11.28 16.41 -16.00
C SER A 12 11.85 17.42 -14.99
N MET A 13 11.16 17.58 -13.86
CA MET A 13 11.60 18.44 -12.75
C MET A 13 13.06 18.15 -12.33
N ASP A 14 13.85 19.21 -12.15
CA ASP A 14 15.18 19.11 -11.54
C ASP A 14 15.05 19.01 -10.01
N ILE A 15 15.04 17.78 -9.51
CA ILE A 15 14.90 17.50 -8.08
C ILE A 15 16.10 18.04 -7.30
N VAL A 16 17.31 18.05 -7.87
CA VAL A 16 18.51 18.51 -7.18
C VAL A 16 18.46 20.03 -7.03
N LYS A 17 18.14 20.74 -8.10
CA LYS A 17 18.00 22.20 -8.08
C LYS A 17 16.88 22.65 -7.13
N ASP A 18 15.71 22.01 -7.17
CA ASP A 18 14.58 22.32 -6.28
C ASP A 18 14.97 22.10 -4.80
N ASN A 19 15.69 21.03 -4.47
CA ASN A 19 16.20 20.82 -3.11
C ASN A 19 17.20 21.91 -2.68
N ILE A 20 18.09 22.36 -3.58
CA ILE A 20 19.03 23.45 -3.29
C ILE A 20 18.27 24.77 -3.07
N GLU A 21 17.24 25.06 -3.87
CA GLU A 21 16.40 26.25 -3.71
C GLU A 21 15.63 26.23 -2.39
N GLN A 22 15.08 25.09 -1.99
CA GLN A 22 14.44 24.93 -0.67
C GLN A 22 15.43 25.09 0.49
N LEU A 23 16.64 24.52 0.35
CA LEU A 23 17.68 24.69 1.36
C LEU A 23 18.10 26.16 1.48
N LYS A 24 18.28 26.86 0.36
CA LYS A 24 18.60 28.29 0.29
C LYS A 24 17.50 29.16 0.89
N ALA A 25 16.23 28.77 0.75
CA ALA A 25 15.11 29.49 1.36
C ALA A 25 15.12 29.43 2.89
N ILE A 26 15.60 28.31 3.47
CA ILE A 26 15.67 28.11 4.93
C ILE A 26 17.00 28.61 5.50
N PHE A 27 18.11 28.37 4.80
CA PHE A 27 19.47 28.73 5.19
C PHE A 27 20.19 29.50 4.07
N PRO A 28 19.88 30.79 3.87
CA PRO A 28 20.46 31.58 2.78
C PRO A 28 21.99 31.63 2.83
N ASP A 29 22.55 31.73 4.05
CA ASP A 29 23.99 31.88 4.31
C ASP A 29 24.80 30.61 4.05
N VAL A 30 24.13 29.47 3.81
CA VAL A 30 24.74 28.16 3.53
C VAL A 30 24.98 27.96 2.04
N CYS A 31 24.36 28.76 1.18
CA CYS A 31 24.46 28.59 -0.27
C CYS A 31 25.36 29.67 -0.89
N CYS A 32 26.52 29.26 -1.42
CA CYS A 32 27.41 30.13 -2.19
C CYS A 32 27.49 29.63 -3.63
N GLU A 33 27.18 30.49 -4.61
CA GLU A 33 27.26 30.17 -6.05
C GLU A 33 26.56 28.84 -6.43
N ASP A 34 25.33 28.65 -5.92
CA ASP A 34 24.51 27.44 -6.12
C ASP A 34 25.12 26.13 -5.58
N LYS A 35 26.14 26.23 -4.72
CA LYS A 35 26.71 25.11 -3.95
C LYS A 35 26.37 25.25 -2.48
N VAL A 36 26.26 24.11 -1.80
CA VAL A 36 25.98 24.02 -0.35
C VAL A 36 27.30 23.96 0.41
N ASP A 37 27.53 24.93 1.29
CA ASP A 37 28.64 24.91 2.25
C ASP A 37 28.25 24.09 3.49
N PHE A 38 28.70 22.83 3.51
CA PHE A 38 28.45 21.93 4.64
C PHE A 38 29.08 22.40 5.96
N THR A 39 30.13 23.22 5.92
CA THR A 39 30.75 23.78 7.12
C THR A 39 29.86 24.84 7.72
N ALA A 40 29.37 25.78 6.90
CA ALA A 40 28.41 26.80 7.32
C ALA A 40 27.11 26.17 7.84
N LEU A 41 26.59 25.13 7.16
CA LEU A 41 25.40 24.41 7.60
C LEU A 41 25.61 23.76 8.97
N LYS A 42 26.76 23.08 9.16
CA LYS A 42 27.11 22.45 10.43
C LYS A 42 27.23 23.49 11.55
N GLN A 43 27.82 24.64 11.29
CA GLN A 43 27.95 25.73 12.26
C GLN A 43 26.58 26.29 12.67
N LEU A 44 25.66 26.48 11.71
CA LEU A 44 24.31 26.98 11.99
C LEU A 44 23.46 25.98 12.77
N LEU A 45 23.59 24.69 12.49
CA LEU A 45 22.86 23.63 13.21
C LEU A 45 23.42 23.37 14.62
N GLY A 46 24.66 23.80 14.90
CA GLY A 46 25.30 23.72 16.21
C GLY A 46 25.41 22.29 16.73
N ASP A 47 24.99 22.08 17.98
CA ASP A 47 25.04 20.77 18.65
C ASP A 47 23.98 19.77 18.14
N ASN A 48 23.05 20.21 17.27
CA ASN A 48 22.03 19.34 16.67
C ASN A 48 22.56 18.54 15.46
N VAL A 49 23.88 18.41 15.33
CA VAL A 49 24.54 17.65 14.27
C VAL A 49 25.12 16.38 14.86
N GLU A 50 24.60 15.23 14.47
CA GLU A 50 25.10 13.95 15.00
C GLU A 50 26.42 13.51 14.34
N THR A 51 27.40 13.09 15.15
CA THR A 51 28.72 12.62 14.73
C THR A 51 29.03 11.16 15.08
N ARG A 52 28.04 10.34 15.50
CA ARG A 52 28.30 8.94 15.94
C ARG A 52 28.52 7.99 14.76
N GLU A 53 29.61 7.22 14.82
CA GLU A 53 30.04 6.25 13.80
C GLU A 53 29.26 4.92 13.82
N GLU A 54 28.72 4.50 14.97
CA GLU A 54 27.98 3.24 15.11
C GLU A 54 26.47 3.46 15.00
N ARG A 55 25.96 3.49 13.77
CA ARG A 55 24.52 3.49 13.47
C ARG A 55 24.14 2.26 12.66
N TYR A 56 22.91 1.79 12.86
CA TYR A 56 22.33 0.81 11.95
C TYR A 56 22.24 1.42 10.55
N ILE A 57 22.83 0.75 9.56
CA ILE A 57 22.78 1.17 8.15
C ILE A 57 22.21 0.01 7.35
N PHE A 58 21.05 0.23 6.76
CA PHE A 58 20.56 -0.64 5.70
C PHE A 58 21.32 -0.34 4.41
N ASN A 59 22.21 -1.24 3.98
CA ASN A 59 23.06 -1.04 2.80
C ASN A 59 23.01 -2.25 1.85
N TRP A 60 23.22 -1.99 0.56
CA TRP A 60 23.34 -3.02 -0.48
C TRP A 60 24.17 -2.50 -1.66
N HIS A 61 24.62 -3.40 -2.51
CA HIS A 61 25.42 -3.04 -3.68
C HIS A 61 24.58 -2.30 -4.73
N GLY A 62 25.00 -1.10 -5.15
CA GLY A 62 24.25 -0.30 -6.13
C GLY A 62 23.31 0.75 -5.54
N LYS A 63 23.15 0.81 -4.20
CA LYS A 63 22.37 1.84 -3.51
C LYS A 63 22.68 3.27 -3.96
N SER A 64 23.97 3.62 -4.05
CA SER A 64 24.43 4.93 -4.50
C SER A 64 24.02 5.24 -5.94
N ASN A 65 24.00 4.23 -6.81
CA ASN A 65 23.55 4.37 -8.19
C ASN A 65 22.03 4.51 -8.26
N ALA A 66 21.27 3.68 -7.54
CA ALA A 66 19.81 3.78 -7.44
C ALA A 66 19.36 5.17 -6.95
N ARG A 67 20.09 5.77 -6.00
CA ARG A 67 19.86 7.14 -5.55
C ARG A 67 20.10 8.18 -6.65
N ARG A 68 21.15 8.02 -7.46
CA ARG A 68 21.46 8.90 -8.58
C ARG A 68 20.40 8.80 -9.68
N ILE A 69 19.93 7.60 -9.99
CA ILE A 69 18.88 7.34 -10.98
C ILE A 69 17.57 8.04 -10.59
N ALA A 70 17.23 8.08 -9.29
CA ALA A 70 16.06 8.80 -8.81
C ALA A 70 16.16 10.33 -9.00
N GLN A 71 17.37 10.86 -9.13
CA GLN A 71 17.66 12.29 -9.29
C GLN A 71 17.90 12.70 -10.75
N THR A 72 18.08 11.74 -11.66
CA THR A 72 18.30 12.06 -13.07
C THR A 72 17.03 12.56 -13.71
N GLN A 73 17.15 13.62 -14.52
CA GLN A 73 16.05 14.12 -15.32
C GLN A 73 15.70 13.11 -16.42
N SER A 74 14.41 12.94 -16.67
CA SER A 74 13.92 12.28 -17.87
C SER A 74 13.99 13.24 -19.05
N THR A 75 14.44 12.72 -20.19
CA THR A 75 14.31 13.38 -21.50
C THR A 75 13.12 12.86 -22.30
N GLY A 76 12.30 11.97 -21.70
CA GLY A 76 11.09 11.45 -22.30
C GLY A 76 9.99 12.50 -22.38
N THR A 77 8.97 12.25 -23.21
CA THR A 77 7.78 13.10 -23.30
C THR A 77 6.53 12.24 -23.34
N LEU A 78 5.43 12.74 -22.78
CA LEU A 78 4.14 12.07 -22.84
C LEU A 78 3.46 12.40 -24.16
N ARG A 79 3.16 11.38 -24.97
CA ARG A 79 2.41 11.53 -26.20
C ARG A 79 0.93 11.21 -25.96
N PRO A 80 0.00 12.17 -26.21
CA PRO A 80 -1.43 11.90 -26.18
C PRO A 80 -1.88 10.84 -27.20
N CYS A 81 -2.57 9.80 -26.75
CA CYS A 81 -3.22 8.79 -27.60
C CYS A 81 -4.75 8.97 -27.57
N LYS A 82 -5.28 9.92 -28.36
CA LYS A 82 -6.71 10.27 -28.34
C LYS A 82 -7.62 9.12 -28.78
N GLU A 83 -7.18 8.35 -29.78
CA GLU A 83 -7.97 7.28 -30.40
C GLU A 83 -8.26 6.12 -29.42
N GLU A 84 -7.34 5.87 -28.48
CA GLU A 84 -7.48 4.83 -27.46
C GLU A 84 -8.16 5.34 -26.18
N SER A 85 -8.37 6.66 -26.07
CA SER A 85 -8.96 7.26 -24.88
C SER A 85 -10.48 7.21 -24.92
N LYS A 86 -11.09 6.74 -23.83
CA LYS A 86 -12.53 6.91 -23.58
C LYS A 86 -12.80 8.29 -22.99
N ASN A 87 -13.81 8.99 -23.49
CA ASN A 87 -14.27 10.29 -22.98
C ASN A 87 -13.14 11.34 -22.87
N TRP A 88 -12.34 11.50 -23.93
CA TRP A 88 -11.12 12.33 -23.95
C TRP A 88 -11.28 13.71 -23.31
N ASP A 89 -12.41 14.40 -23.51
CA ASP A 89 -12.62 15.77 -23.04
C ASP A 89 -13.16 15.88 -21.61
N SER A 90 -13.76 14.82 -21.06
CA SER A 90 -14.37 14.85 -19.72
C SER A 90 -13.68 13.95 -18.70
N THR A 91 -12.90 12.95 -19.14
CA THR A 91 -12.21 12.03 -18.24
C THR A 91 -11.25 12.76 -17.30
N GLN A 92 -11.29 12.36 -16.02
CA GLN A 92 -10.31 12.76 -15.02
C GLN A 92 -9.30 11.63 -14.74
N ASN A 93 -9.41 10.53 -15.46
CA ASN A 93 -8.56 9.35 -15.32
C ASN A 93 -7.46 9.38 -16.38
N LEU A 94 -6.26 8.95 -16.00
CA LEU A 94 -5.08 8.90 -16.85
C LEU A 94 -4.52 7.48 -16.87
N PHE A 95 -4.17 7.00 -18.06
CA PHE A 95 -3.40 5.78 -18.27
C PHE A 95 -2.12 6.16 -19.01
N ILE A 96 -0.97 5.69 -18.52
CA ILE A 96 0.35 5.94 -19.11
C ILE A 96 0.98 4.59 -19.40
N GLU A 97 1.39 4.39 -20.64
CA GLU A 97 2.14 3.22 -21.08
C GLU A 97 3.63 3.54 -21.15
N GLY A 98 4.48 2.70 -20.56
CA GLY A 98 5.93 2.84 -20.57
C GLY A 98 6.58 2.32 -19.28
N ASP A 99 7.90 2.51 -19.15
CA ASP A 99 8.59 2.24 -17.90
C ASP A 99 8.10 3.20 -16.81
N ASN A 100 7.73 2.63 -15.66
CA ASN A 100 7.10 3.37 -14.57
C ASN A 100 8.05 4.36 -13.90
N LEU A 101 9.37 4.13 -13.90
CA LEU A 101 10.34 5.06 -13.34
C LEU A 101 10.39 6.34 -14.19
N GLU A 102 10.43 6.20 -15.52
CA GLU A 102 10.37 7.36 -16.43
C GLU A 102 9.02 8.09 -16.34
N ALA A 103 7.90 7.37 -16.27
CA ALA A 103 6.59 7.97 -16.04
C ALA A 103 6.54 8.75 -14.72
N LEU A 104 7.05 8.18 -13.62
CA LEU A 104 7.11 8.83 -12.31
C LEU A 104 7.95 10.12 -12.33
N LYS A 105 9.05 10.16 -13.09
CA LYS A 105 9.86 11.38 -13.29
C LYS A 105 9.05 12.47 -13.98
N LEU A 106 8.35 12.14 -15.07
CA LEU A 106 7.52 13.09 -15.81
C LEU A 106 6.35 13.63 -14.99
N LEU A 107 5.79 12.79 -14.10
CA LEU A 107 4.71 13.18 -13.20
C LEU A 107 5.15 14.08 -12.04
N GLN A 108 6.45 14.21 -11.76
CA GLN A 108 6.94 15.03 -10.64
C GLN A 108 6.44 16.47 -10.72
N LYS A 109 6.61 17.15 -11.86
CA LYS A 109 6.24 18.56 -12.02
C LYS A 109 4.72 18.81 -11.87
N PRO A 110 3.83 18.08 -12.56
CA PRO A 110 2.38 18.33 -12.46
C PRO A 110 1.70 17.78 -11.20
N TYR A 111 2.21 16.69 -10.62
CA TYR A 111 1.55 15.96 -9.52
C TYR A 111 2.32 15.95 -8.20
N HIS A 112 3.36 16.78 -8.05
CA HIS A 112 4.08 16.96 -6.79
C HIS A 112 3.10 17.22 -5.62
N LYS A 113 3.14 16.38 -4.59
CA LYS A 113 2.24 16.46 -3.41
C LYS A 113 0.74 16.54 -3.75
N LYS A 114 0.26 15.85 -4.79
CA LYS A 114 -1.17 15.84 -5.17
C LYS A 114 -1.85 14.49 -5.05
N VAL A 115 -1.09 13.41 -4.87
CA VAL A 115 -1.63 12.04 -4.80
C VAL A 115 -2.06 11.71 -3.37
N LYS A 116 -3.31 11.28 -3.19
CA LYS A 116 -3.85 10.92 -1.86
C LYS A 116 -3.53 9.48 -1.47
N MET A 117 -3.56 8.56 -2.42
CA MET A 117 -3.34 7.14 -2.18
C MET A 117 -2.55 6.55 -3.35
N ILE A 118 -1.56 5.74 -3.03
CA ILE A 118 -0.86 4.87 -3.99
C ILE A 118 -1.10 3.43 -3.57
N TYR A 119 -1.46 2.59 -4.53
CA TYR A 119 -1.44 1.13 -4.38
C TYR A 119 -0.57 0.57 -5.48
N ILE A 120 0.36 -0.32 -5.11
CA ILE A 120 1.21 -1.03 -6.07
C ILE A 120 1.31 -2.50 -5.70
N ASP A 121 1.45 -3.31 -6.74
CA ASP A 121 1.67 -4.76 -6.67
C ASP A 121 2.99 -5.06 -7.41
N PRO A 122 4.15 -4.79 -6.78
CA PRO A 122 5.44 -5.03 -7.40
C PRO A 122 5.70 -6.52 -7.58
N PRO A 123 6.65 -6.91 -8.44
CA PRO A 123 7.08 -8.30 -8.56
C PRO A 123 7.66 -8.80 -7.21
N TYR A 124 7.23 -9.97 -6.75
CA TYR A 124 7.58 -10.47 -5.40
C TYR A 124 8.96 -11.11 -5.28
N ASN A 125 9.67 -11.29 -6.40
CA ASN A 125 10.99 -11.95 -6.43
C ASN A 125 10.94 -13.38 -5.85
N THR A 126 10.14 -14.27 -6.47
CA THR A 126 9.89 -15.67 -6.04
C THR A 126 10.85 -16.70 -6.64
N GLY A 127 11.98 -16.27 -7.23
CA GLY A 127 13.00 -17.16 -7.81
C GLY A 127 12.75 -17.59 -9.26
N LYS A 128 11.56 -17.32 -9.82
CA LYS A 128 11.30 -17.48 -11.26
C LYS A 128 11.83 -16.25 -12.01
N GLU A 129 12.98 -16.42 -12.67
CA GLU A 129 13.70 -15.45 -13.54
C GLU A 129 13.16 -14.01 -13.52
N PHE A 130 13.42 -13.29 -12.42
CA PHE A 130 13.15 -11.86 -12.38
C PHE A 130 14.33 -11.09 -12.99
N ILE A 131 14.16 -10.67 -14.25
CA ILE A 131 15.09 -9.78 -14.95
C ILE A 131 14.36 -8.47 -15.24
N TYR A 132 14.73 -7.40 -14.52
CA TYR A 132 14.21 -6.05 -14.76
C TYR A 132 15.36 -5.13 -15.15
N PRO A 133 15.61 -4.91 -16.46
CA PRO A 133 16.63 -3.98 -16.89
C PRO A 133 16.15 -2.55 -16.64
N ASP A 134 16.87 -1.77 -15.82
CA ASP A 134 16.58 -0.34 -15.59
C ASP A 134 16.73 0.50 -16.89
N ASN A 135 17.31 -0.06 -17.95
CA ASN A 135 17.41 0.55 -19.27
C ASN A 135 17.01 -0.45 -20.36
N TYR A 136 15.82 -0.31 -20.94
CA TYR A 136 15.37 -1.14 -22.06
C TYR A 136 16.21 -0.97 -23.34
N LYS A 137 17.11 0.03 -23.40
CA LYS A 137 18.10 0.15 -24.49
C LYS A 137 19.30 -0.78 -24.32
N ASP A 138 19.60 -1.19 -23.08
CA ASP A 138 20.65 -2.14 -22.83
C ASP A 138 20.12 -3.55 -23.10
N ASN A 139 20.78 -4.23 -24.03
CA ASN A 139 20.38 -5.57 -24.42
C ASN A 139 20.49 -6.53 -23.22
N LEU A 140 19.73 -7.63 -23.26
CA LEU A 140 19.77 -8.67 -22.22
C LEU A 140 21.21 -9.14 -21.91
N ASN A 141 22.13 -9.10 -22.88
CA ASN A 141 23.53 -9.47 -22.68
C ASN A 141 24.27 -8.49 -21.76
N THR A 142 24.10 -7.18 -21.90
CA THR A 142 24.72 -6.15 -21.05
C THR A 142 24.30 -6.33 -19.58
N TYR A 143 23.04 -6.66 -19.35
CA TYR A 143 22.55 -6.94 -17.99
C TYR A 143 23.12 -8.27 -17.44
N LEU A 144 23.18 -9.32 -18.25
CA LEU A 144 23.76 -10.61 -17.84
C LEU A 144 25.25 -10.48 -17.51
N GLU A 145 25.99 -9.64 -18.23
CA GLU A 145 27.39 -9.30 -17.94
C GLU A 145 27.50 -8.46 -16.65
N TYR A 146 26.66 -7.43 -16.48
CA TYR A 146 26.65 -6.57 -15.29
C TYR A 146 26.28 -7.33 -14.00
N THR A 147 25.33 -8.27 -14.10
CA THR A 147 24.91 -9.14 -12.98
C THR A 147 25.88 -10.30 -12.72
N GLY A 148 26.89 -10.49 -13.58
CA GLY A 148 27.86 -11.59 -13.52
C GLY A 148 27.26 -12.96 -13.82
N GLN A 149 26.07 -13.00 -14.43
CA GLN A 149 25.42 -14.21 -14.94
C GLN A 149 26.00 -14.67 -16.29
N LYS A 150 26.92 -13.88 -16.85
CA LYS A 150 27.68 -14.17 -18.06
C LYS A 150 29.13 -13.72 -17.88
N ASP A 151 30.09 -14.58 -18.19
CA ASP A 151 31.51 -14.23 -18.20
C ASP A 151 31.93 -13.54 -19.51
N ALA A 152 33.21 -13.11 -19.57
CA ALA A 152 33.79 -12.47 -20.74
C ALA A 152 33.80 -13.38 -21.98
N GLU A 153 33.71 -14.70 -21.78
CA GLU A 153 33.63 -15.74 -22.82
C GLU A 153 32.19 -16.09 -23.23
N GLY A 154 31.19 -15.44 -22.64
CA GLY A 154 29.79 -15.56 -23.00
C GLY A 154 29.07 -16.78 -22.43
N ARG A 155 29.67 -17.50 -21.48
CA ARG A 155 29.05 -18.64 -20.79
C ARG A 155 28.03 -18.13 -19.77
N LYS A 156 26.79 -18.60 -19.91
CA LYS A 156 25.70 -18.30 -18.96
C LYS A 156 25.88 -19.17 -17.71
N PHE A 157 26.05 -18.56 -16.56
CA PHE A 157 25.90 -19.27 -15.29
C PHE A 157 24.41 -19.34 -14.97
N SER A 158 23.81 -20.51 -15.14
CA SER A 158 22.46 -20.78 -14.66
C SER A 158 22.50 -20.97 -13.16
N SER A 159 22.56 -19.88 -12.40
CA SER A 159 22.13 -19.89 -11.00
C SER A 159 22.05 -18.47 -10.46
N ASN A 160 20.84 -17.91 -10.47
CA ASN A 160 20.37 -17.26 -9.25
C ASN A 160 20.34 -18.35 -8.17
N SER A 161 21.51 -18.63 -7.58
CA SER A 161 21.52 -19.39 -6.34
C SER A 161 21.00 -18.44 -5.27
N ASP A 162 19.97 -18.84 -4.53
CA ASP A 162 19.39 -18.10 -3.40
C ASP A 162 20.44 -17.64 -2.37
N SER A 163 21.65 -18.22 -2.42
CA SER A 163 22.80 -17.91 -1.59
C SER A 163 23.68 -16.74 -2.07
N THR A 164 23.44 -16.17 -3.25
CA THR A 164 24.20 -15.00 -3.70
C THR A 164 23.55 -13.71 -3.22
N GLY A 165 24.25 -12.90 -2.41
CA GLY A 165 23.80 -11.58 -1.93
C GLY A 165 23.42 -10.54 -3.01
N ARG A 166 23.48 -10.95 -4.29
CA ARG A 166 23.00 -10.22 -5.46
C ARG A 166 21.49 -10.36 -5.71
N TYR A 167 20.85 -11.39 -5.14
CA TYR A 167 19.43 -11.67 -5.38
C TYR A 167 18.52 -10.50 -4.98
N HIS A 168 18.54 -10.12 -3.71
CA HIS A 168 17.79 -8.97 -3.19
C HIS A 168 18.30 -7.62 -3.73
N THR A 169 19.60 -7.54 -4.04
CA THR A 169 20.24 -6.32 -4.53
C THR A 169 19.56 -5.78 -5.81
N ASN A 170 19.24 -6.65 -6.76
CA ASN A 170 18.62 -6.22 -8.02
C ASN A 170 17.21 -5.67 -7.78
N TRP A 171 16.42 -6.37 -6.97
CA TRP A 171 15.08 -5.93 -6.60
C TRP A 171 15.10 -4.58 -5.85
N LEU A 172 16.05 -4.42 -4.92
CA LEU A 172 16.27 -3.16 -4.19
C LEU A 172 16.67 -2.01 -5.13
N ASN A 173 17.58 -2.27 -6.08
CA ASN A 173 17.98 -1.27 -7.07
C ASN A 173 16.81 -0.82 -7.96
N MET A 174 15.91 -1.73 -8.33
CA MET A 174 14.70 -1.42 -9.08
C MET A 174 13.69 -0.64 -8.24
N MET A 175 13.39 -1.08 -7.01
CA MET A 175 12.32 -0.50 -6.19
C MET A 175 12.67 0.85 -5.58
N TYR A 176 13.93 1.05 -5.19
CA TYR A 176 14.37 2.27 -4.50
C TYR A 176 14.03 3.57 -5.25
N PRO A 177 14.43 3.77 -6.52
CA PRO A 177 14.16 5.03 -7.21
C PRO A 177 12.66 5.25 -7.45
N ARG A 178 11.90 4.17 -7.70
CA ARG A 178 10.46 4.20 -7.92
C ARG A 178 9.72 4.65 -6.65
N LEU A 179 10.03 4.05 -5.50
CA LEU A 179 9.43 4.42 -4.22
C LEU A 179 9.84 5.84 -3.77
N LYS A 180 11.10 6.26 -4.04
CA LYS A 180 11.54 7.63 -3.77
C LYS A 180 10.70 8.65 -4.54
N LEU A 181 10.48 8.43 -5.84
CA LEU A 181 9.68 9.33 -6.67
C LEU A 181 8.19 9.26 -6.33
N ALA A 182 7.65 8.08 -6.02
CA ALA A 182 6.27 7.91 -5.57
C ALA A 182 5.99 8.71 -4.29
N ARG A 183 6.94 8.70 -3.33
CA ARG A 183 6.85 9.50 -2.10
C ARG A 183 6.71 11.00 -2.38
N ASN A 184 7.34 11.53 -3.43
CA ASN A 184 7.27 12.96 -3.77
C ASN A 184 5.89 13.36 -4.32
N LEU A 185 5.18 12.42 -4.94
CA LEU A 185 3.83 12.66 -5.48
C LEU A 185 2.76 12.67 -4.39
N LEU A 186 2.99 11.97 -3.28
CA LEU A 186 2.06 11.90 -2.16
C LEU A 186 1.87 13.27 -1.47
N LYS A 187 0.60 13.62 -1.21
CA LYS A 187 0.23 14.67 -0.25
C LYS A 187 0.78 14.35 1.14
N ASP A 188 0.83 15.35 2.02
CA ASP A 188 1.29 15.15 3.40
C ASP A 188 0.40 14.15 4.17
N ASP A 189 -0.91 14.18 3.92
CA ASP A 189 -1.90 13.21 4.41
C ASP A 189 -2.06 11.97 3.50
N GLY A 190 -1.11 11.76 2.59
CA GLY A 190 -1.13 10.69 1.60
C GLY A 190 -0.60 9.36 2.16
N VAL A 191 -1.08 8.25 1.60
CA VAL A 191 -0.71 6.89 2.02
C VAL A 191 -0.31 6.02 0.84
N ILE A 192 0.61 5.09 1.07
CA ILE A 192 1.00 4.05 0.12
C ILE A 192 0.74 2.66 0.69
N PHE A 193 0.18 1.79 -0.15
CA PHE A 193 -0.06 0.38 0.10
C PHE A 193 0.76 -0.43 -0.91
N ILE A 194 1.53 -1.40 -0.42
CA ILE A 194 2.43 -2.19 -1.26
C ILE A 194 2.20 -3.65 -0.94
N SER A 195 1.63 -4.40 -1.88
CA SER A 195 1.49 -5.86 -1.77
C SER A 195 2.86 -6.53 -1.90
N ILE A 196 3.08 -7.56 -1.11
CA ILE A 196 4.34 -8.32 -1.09
C ILE A 196 4.13 -9.69 -0.44
N ASP A 197 4.92 -10.68 -0.84
CA ASP A 197 5.06 -11.93 -0.10
C ASP A 197 6.31 -11.95 0.79
N ASP A 198 6.59 -13.09 1.41
CA ASP A 198 7.67 -13.24 2.38
C ASP A 198 9.08 -13.05 1.79
N ASN A 199 9.29 -13.14 0.47
CA ASN A 199 10.62 -13.10 -0.15
C ASN A 199 11.30 -11.73 0.02
N GLU A 200 10.53 -10.64 -0.10
CA GLU A 200 11.06 -9.28 -0.05
C GLU A 200 10.37 -8.39 1.01
N GLN A 201 9.43 -8.93 1.79
CA GLN A 201 8.69 -8.16 2.80
C GLN A 201 9.59 -7.41 3.78
N ALA A 202 10.64 -8.05 4.29
CA ALA A 202 11.59 -7.43 5.21
C ALA A 202 12.44 -6.34 4.55
N ASN A 203 12.86 -6.56 3.30
CA ASN A 203 13.67 -5.61 2.53
C ASN A 203 12.85 -4.41 2.10
N LEU A 204 11.62 -4.63 1.64
CA LEU A 204 10.64 -3.58 1.34
C LEU A 204 10.38 -2.71 2.56
N LYS A 205 10.15 -3.32 3.74
CA LYS A 205 9.91 -2.58 4.98
C LYS A 205 11.08 -1.65 5.30
N LYS A 206 12.32 -2.15 5.26
CA LYS A 206 13.54 -1.35 5.51
C LYS A 206 13.73 -0.23 4.49
N LEU A 207 13.43 -0.50 3.22
CA LEU A 207 13.50 0.50 2.16
C LEU A 207 12.45 1.61 2.41
N CYS A 208 11.23 1.24 2.79
CA CYS A 208 10.20 2.20 3.16
C CYS A 208 10.57 2.98 4.43
N ASP A 209 11.17 2.35 5.45
CA ASP A 209 11.66 3.03 6.65
C ASP A 209 12.68 4.12 6.30
N GLU A 210 13.63 3.83 5.40
CA GLU A 210 14.60 4.83 4.95
C GLU A 210 13.94 5.97 4.16
N MET A 211 12.92 5.68 3.35
CA MET A 211 12.31 6.67 2.45
C MET A 211 11.26 7.53 3.14
N PHE A 212 10.41 6.90 3.95
CA PHE A 212 9.26 7.54 4.61
C PHE A 212 9.56 7.92 6.04
N GLY A 213 10.54 7.32 6.70
CA GLY A 213 10.73 7.38 8.15
C GLY A 213 9.94 6.25 8.82
N GLU A 214 10.56 5.56 9.77
CA GLU A 214 9.95 4.45 10.50
C GLU A 214 8.72 4.90 11.30
N GLU A 215 8.75 6.14 11.81
CA GLU A 215 7.64 6.79 12.50
C GLU A 215 6.37 6.90 11.63
N ASN A 216 6.55 6.93 10.31
CA ASN A 216 5.47 7.04 9.34
C ASN A 216 4.89 5.67 8.92
N PHE A 217 5.35 4.58 9.52
CA PHE A 217 4.74 3.26 9.35
C PHE A 217 3.32 3.24 9.94
N VAL A 218 2.35 2.84 9.12
CA VAL A 218 0.93 2.77 9.53
C VAL A 218 0.60 1.37 10.05
N GLY A 219 1.03 0.33 9.32
CA GLY A 219 0.78 -1.05 9.70
C GLY A 219 1.07 -2.03 8.56
N ASN A 220 0.96 -3.32 8.89
CA ASN A 220 1.01 -4.41 7.91
C ASN A 220 -0.34 -5.13 7.90
N ILE A 221 -0.96 -5.22 6.73
CA ILE A 221 -2.21 -5.97 6.57
C ILE A 221 -1.86 -7.37 6.09
N ILE A 222 -2.30 -8.39 6.82
CA ILE A 222 -2.17 -9.78 6.40
C ILE A 222 -3.38 -10.14 5.54
N TRP A 223 -3.15 -10.40 4.27
CA TRP A 223 -4.17 -10.81 3.32
C TRP A 223 -4.16 -12.33 3.17
N LYS A 224 -5.03 -13.02 3.92
CA LYS A 224 -5.31 -14.44 3.70
C LYS A 224 -6.07 -14.59 2.38
N ASN A 225 -5.39 -14.99 1.31
CA ASN A 225 -5.92 -14.98 -0.05
C ASN A 225 -6.02 -16.38 -0.68
N VAL A 226 -5.35 -17.39 -0.13
CA VAL A 226 -5.33 -18.75 -0.66
C VAL A 226 -5.57 -19.79 0.44
N THR A 227 -5.85 -21.01 0.02
CA THR A 227 -5.87 -22.20 0.89
C THR A 227 -4.93 -23.22 0.27
N ASP A 228 -3.90 -23.64 1.00
CA ASP A 228 -2.94 -24.63 0.53
C ASP A 228 -3.04 -25.90 1.39
N ASN A 229 -3.40 -27.01 0.74
CA ASN A 229 -3.57 -28.30 1.40
C ASN A 229 -2.37 -29.24 1.17
N ASN A 230 -1.30 -28.77 0.52
CA ASN A 230 -0.11 -29.59 0.30
C ASN A 230 0.59 -29.89 1.64
N PRO A 231 1.06 -31.14 1.87
CA PRO A 231 1.80 -31.47 3.08
C PRO A 231 3.10 -30.64 3.19
N THR A 232 3.20 -29.79 4.20
CA THR A 232 4.35 -28.92 4.46
C THR A 232 4.51 -28.72 5.98
N ASN A 233 5.62 -28.10 6.41
CA ASN A 233 5.80 -27.70 7.81
C ASN A 233 4.81 -26.59 8.21
N ILE A 234 4.67 -25.57 7.35
CA ILE A 234 3.76 -24.43 7.53
C ILE A 234 3.10 -24.16 6.18
N ALA A 235 1.76 -24.20 6.14
CA ALA A 235 0.99 -23.81 4.96
C ALA A 235 0.92 -22.29 4.88
N THR A 236 1.69 -21.70 3.95
CA THR A 236 1.67 -20.25 3.71
C THR A 236 0.42 -19.88 2.91
N GLU A 237 -0.61 -19.43 3.63
CA GLU A 237 -1.92 -19.10 3.07
C GLU A 237 -2.21 -17.58 2.95
N HIS A 238 -1.17 -16.76 3.11
CA HIS A 238 -1.33 -15.31 3.16
C HIS A 238 -0.18 -14.56 2.49
N GLU A 239 -0.48 -13.32 2.13
CA GLU A 239 0.48 -12.30 1.70
C GLU A 239 0.38 -11.08 2.62
N SER A 240 1.31 -10.14 2.48
CA SER A 240 1.35 -8.89 3.25
C SER A 240 1.05 -7.68 2.37
N ILE A 241 0.41 -6.66 2.95
CA ILE A 241 0.33 -5.33 2.37
C ILE A 241 0.94 -4.35 3.37
N VAL A 242 2.11 -3.83 3.04
CA VAL A 242 2.86 -2.88 3.86
C VAL A 242 2.31 -1.48 3.62
N VAL A 243 1.97 -0.77 4.70
CA VAL A 243 1.32 0.54 4.64
C VAL A 243 2.17 1.63 5.30
N PHE A 244 2.45 2.69 4.56
CA PHE A 244 3.15 3.90 5.05
C PHE A 244 2.36 5.17 4.74
N ALA A 245 2.50 6.14 5.64
CA ALA A 245 2.06 7.51 5.43
C ALA A 245 3.21 8.34 4.84
N LYS A 246 2.87 9.44 4.15
CA LYS A 246 3.85 10.49 3.85
C LYS A 246 4.26 11.24 5.11
N ASN A 247 3.27 11.64 5.90
CA ASN A 247 3.39 12.19 7.24
C ASN A 247 2.22 11.64 8.10
N LYS A 248 2.53 10.81 9.09
CA LYS A 248 1.54 10.15 9.93
C LYS A 248 0.78 11.13 10.83
N ASP A 249 1.41 12.22 11.24
CA ASP A 249 0.77 13.27 12.04
C ASP A 249 -0.30 14.04 11.26
N SER A 250 -0.24 13.99 9.93
CA SER A 250 -1.24 14.59 9.03
C SER A 250 -2.39 13.63 8.68
N LEU A 251 -2.36 12.38 9.16
CA LEU A 251 -3.43 11.41 8.89
C LEU A 251 -4.62 11.60 9.81
N GLU A 252 -5.80 11.21 9.32
CA GLU A 252 -6.97 11.05 10.18
C GLU A 252 -6.74 9.96 11.22
N ASN A 253 -7.16 10.21 12.46
CA ASN A 253 -6.99 9.28 13.59
C ASN A 253 -7.64 7.90 13.38
N THR A 254 -8.68 7.82 12.54
CA THR A 254 -9.42 6.58 12.31
C THR A 254 -9.89 6.46 10.87
N TRP A 255 -9.68 5.30 10.24
CA TRP A 255 -10.28 4.98 8.95
C TRP A 255 -11.57 4.18 9.14
N LYS A 256 -12.68 4.69 8.60
CA LYS A 256 -13.98 4.01 8.61
C LYS A 256 -14.52 3.93 7.19
N SER A 257 -14.92 2.73 6.78
CA SER A 257 -15.61 2.54 5.50
C SER A 257 -17.03 3.12 5.59
N LYS A 258 -17.36 4.04 4.67
CA LYS A 258 -18.72 4.55 4.44
C LYS A 258 -19.48 3.72 3.37
N VAL A 259 -18.91 2.59 2.93
CA VAL A 259 -19.27 1.98 1.63
C VAL A 259 -20.53 1.11 1.70
N SER A 260 -21.01 0.72 2.89
CA SER A 260 -22.26 -0.03 2.95
C SER A 260 -23.47 0.91 2.99
N LYS A 261 -23.88 1.44 1.82
CA LYS A 261 -25.18 2.12 1.67
C LYS A 261 -26.32 1.29 2.28
N ILE A 262 -26.21 -0.04 2.18
CA ILE A 262 -27.17 -0.99 2.75
C ILE A 262 -27.15 -0.95 4.28
N LYS A 263 -25.97 -0.85 4.91
CA LYS A 263 -25.86 -0.65 6.36
C LYS A 263 -26.56 0.64 6.78
N ASP A 264 -26.33 1.73 6.06
CA ASP A 264 -26.93 3.03 6.39
C ASP A 264 -28.46 2.95 6.27
N ILE A 265 -28.99 2.32 5.21
CA ILE A 265 -30.44 2.06 5.07
C ILE A 265 -31.00 1.25 6.25
N LEU A 266 -30.31 0.18 6.68
CA LEU A 266 -30.77 -0.64 7.80
C LEU A 266 -30.72 0.12 9.14
N VAL A 267 -29.72 0.97 9.34
CA VAL A 267 -29.61 1.82 10.54
C VAL A 267 -30.69 2.87 10.56
N GLU A 268 -30.91 3.58 9.46
CA GLU A 268 -31.97 4.60 9.34
C GLU A 268 -33.36 4.01 9.55
N LEU A 269 -33.66 2.88 8.89
CA LEU A 269 -34.92 2.16 9.07
C LEU A 269 -35.10 1.68 10.51
N GLY A 270 -34.05 1.12 11.13
CA GLY A 270 -34.09 0.68 12.51
C GLY A 270 -34.43 1.82 13.47
N ASN A 271 -33.77 2.97 13.30
CA ASN A 271 -34.03 4.17 14.11
C ASN A 271 -35.46 4.70 13.90
N GLN A 272 -35.97 4.68 12.66
CA GLN A 272 -37.34 5.10 12.37
C GLN A 272 -38.36 4.18 13.07
N LEU A 273 -38.25 2.86 12.88
CA LEU A 273 -39.21 1.91 13.42
C LEU A 273 -39.19 1.89 14.97
N THR A 274 -38.02 2.02 15.60
CA THR A 274 -37.89 2.06 17.07
C THR A 274 -38.37 3.37 17.69
N SER A 275 -38.36 4.46 16.91
CA SER A 275 -39.00 5.72 17.30
C SER A 275 -40.53 5.58 17.31
N ASP A 276 -41.09 5.02 16.23
CA ASP A 276 -42.53 4.98 15.98
C ASP A 276 -43.27 3.87 16.73
N ILE A 277 -42.62 2.72 16.94
CA ILE A 277 -43.24 1.51 17.52
C ILE A 277 -42.55 1.14 18.82
N LYS A 278 -43.28 1.24 19.94
CA LYS A 278 -42.77 0.87 21.29
C LYS A 278 -43.06 -0.57 21.67
N ASP A 279 -44.07 -1.19 21.07
CA ASP A 279 -44.37 -2.60 21.30
C ASP A 279 -43.38 -3.50 20.55
N LYS A 280 -42.70 -4.39 21.28
CA LYS A 280 -41.65 -5.24 20.71
C LYS A 280 -42.18 -6.25 19.69
N SER A 281 -43.39 -6.78 19.91
CA SER A 281 -43.98 -7.76 19.02
C SER A 281 -44.42 -7.12 17.71
N GLU A 282 -45.06 -5.96 17.78
CA GLU A 282 -45.43 -5.15 16.62
C GLU A 282 -44.20 -4.67 15.83
N LEU A 283 -43.14 -4.25 16.53
CA LEU A 283 -41.88 -3.83 15.93
C LEU A 283 -41.26 -4.94 15.07
N GLN A 284 -41.12 -6.15 15.64
CA GLN A 284 -40.59 -7.29 14.92
C GLN A 284 -41.48 -7.72 13.75
N VAL A 285 -42.81 -7.67 13.89
CA VAL A 285 -43.75 -8.01 12.79
C VAL A 285 -43.60 -7.02 11.63
N THR A 286 -43.59 -5.72 11.93
CA THR A 286 -43.45 -4.65 10.95
C THR A 286 -42.12 -4.77 10.19
N TYR A 287 -41.03 -4.93 10.93
CA TYR A 287 -39.71 -5.10 10.32
C TYR A 287 -39.62 -6.39 9.49
N SER A 288 -40.20 -7.50 9.97
CA SER A 288 -40.20 -8.78 9.23
C SER A 288 -40.90 -8.67 7.87
N LYS A 289 -41.95 -7.86 7.78
CA LYS A 289 -42.64 -7.61 6.50
C LYS A 289 -41.74 -6.87 5.54
N TRP A 290 -41.20 -5.73 5.96
CA TRP A 290 -40.27 -4.94 5.15
C TRP A 290 -39.04 -5.75 4.72
N PHE A 291 -38.47 -6.52 5.64
CA PHE A 291 -37.29 -7.35 5.38
C PHE A 291 -37.55 -8.41 4.30
N ARG A 292 -38.73 -9.07 4.32
CA ARG A 292 -39.09 -10.07 3.29
C ARG A 292 -39.22 -9.45 1.90
N GLU A 293 -39.77 -8.24 1.82
CA GLU A 293 -39.94 -7.51 0.55
C GLU A 293 -38.60 -7.02 -0.03
N ASN A 294 -37.64 -6.68 0.84
CA ASN A 294 -36.39 -6.05 0.44
C ASN A 294 -35.15 -6.97 0.52
N LYS A 295 -35.29 -8.22 0.97
CA LYS A 295 -34.18 -9.15 1.25
C LYS A 295 -33.14 -9.23 0.11
N ASN A 296 -33.60 -9.35 -1.13
CA ASN A 296 -32.72 -9.52 -2.30
C ASN A 296 -31.83 -8.29 -2.57
N GLN A 297 -32.17 -7.14 -1.99
CA GLN A 297 -31.41 -5.89 -2.13
C GLN A 297 -30.36 -5.72 -1.01
N LEU A 298 -30.37 -6.57 0.03
CA LEU A 298 -29.52 -6.42 1.21
C LEU A 298 -28.14 -7.10 1.09
N SER A 299 -27.87 -7.83 0.00
CA SER A 299 -26.57 -8.46 -0.28
C SER A 299 -25.99 -9.23 0.93
N SER A 300 -24.81 -8.87 1.43
CA SER A 300 -24.15 -9.51 2.58
C SER A 300 -24.87 -9.33 3.92
N LEU A 301 -25.89 -8.47 3.99
CA LEU A 301 -26.70 -8.21 5.18
C LEU A 301 -28.09 -8.87 5.11
N ASP A 302 -28.31 -9.82 4.17
CA ASP A 302 -29.58 -10.54 3.97
C ASP A 302 -29.99 -11.50 5.10
N ARG A 303 -29.23 -11.54 6.20
CA ARG A 303 -29.53 -12.30 7.42
C ARG A 303 -29.95 -11.43 8.60
N TYR A 304 -29.95 -10.10 8.47
CA TYR A 304 -30.31 -9.15 9.52
C TYR A 304 -31.83 -9.06 9.70
N LYS A 305 -32.46 -10.18 10.08
CA LYS A 305 -33.92 -10.37 10.08
C LYS A 305 -34.60 -10.01 11.40
N TYR A 306 -33.85 -9.60 12.41
CA TYR A 306 -34.39 -9.27 13.73
C TYR A 306 -34.20 -7.80 14.03
N ILE A 307 -35.06 -7.26 14.89
CA ILE A 307 -34.98 -5.88 15.38
C ILE A 307 -35.39 -5.84 16.86
N ASP A 308 -34.74 -4.99 17.64
CA ASP A 308 -35.16 -4.62 18.98
C ASP A 308 -35.02 -3.10 19.18
N ASN A 309 -35.08 -2.64 20.44
CA ASN A 309 -35.00 -1.22 20.77
C ASN A 309 -33.66 -0.57 20.39
N ASP A 310 -32.59 -1.36 20.26
CA ASP A 310 -31.25 -0.89 19.89
C ASP A 310 -31.00 -0.99 18.37
N GLY A 311 -31.93 -1.60 17.63
CA GLY A 311 -31.99 -1.59 16.17
C GLY A 311 -31.95 -2.98 15.54
N VAL A 312 -31.56 -3.00 14.26
CA VAL A 312 -31.58 -4.21 13.42
C VAL A 312 -30.37 -5.09 13.70
N TYR A 313 -30.59 -6.40 13.87
CA TYR A 313 -29.53 -7.37 14.16
C TYR A 313 -29.74 -8.73 13.47
N THR A 314 -28.71 -9.57 13.55
CA THR A 314 -28.73 -10.96 13.09
C THR A 314 -28.30 -11.92 14.20
N GLY A 315 -28.81 -13.15 14.16
CA GLY A 315 -28.34 -14.22 15.03
C GLY A 315 -27.02 -14.79 14.48
N SER A 316 -25.90 -14.40 15.08
CA SER A 316 -24.59 -14.97 14.72
C SER A 316 -24.50 -16.42 15.21
N GLN A 317 -24.24 -17.34 14.29
CA GLN A 317 -24.02 -18.77 14.59
C GLN A 317 -22.57 -19.06 15.04
N SER A 318 -21.77 -18.02 15.18
CA SER A 318 -20.37 -18.06 15.59
C SER A 318 -20.22 -18.26 17.10
N VAL A 319 -20.86 -19.29 17.65
CA VAL A 319 -20.76 -19.71 19.06
C VAL A 319 -19.93 -20.98 19.23
N HIS A 320 -19.80 -21.77 18.17
CA HIS A 320 -19.03 -23.02 18.19
C HIS A 320 -17.54 -22.76 17.95
N ASN A 321 -16.68 -23.63 18.48
CA ASN A 321 -15.25 -23.63 18.21
C ASN A 321 -14.97 -24.29 16.85
N PRO A 322 -14.32 -23.60 15.89
CA PRO A 322 -14.03 -24.19 14.58
C PRO A 322 -12.84 -25.16 14.64
N GLY A 323 -13.07 -26.40 14.22
CA GLY A 323 -12.01 -27.38 13.91
C GLY A 323 -11.32 -28.07 15.10
N LYS A 324 -11.57 -27.64 16.34
CA LYS A 324 -11.01 -28.25 17.56
C LYS A 324 -12.02 -28.25 18.69
N GLU A 325 -11.83 -29.15 19.65
CA GLU A 325 -12.62 -29.18 20.88
C GLU A 325 -12.46 -27.86 21.65
N GLY A 326 -13.58 -27.27 22.05
CA GLY A 326 -13.66 -26.03 22.82
C GLY A 326 -14.18 -26.25 24.24
N TYR A 327 -14.75 -25.20 24.82
CA TYR A 327 -15.27 -25.23 26.19
C TYR A 327 -16.59 -26.00 26.29
N ARG A 328 -16.76 -26.75 27.38
CA ARG A 328 -17.96 -27.52 27.70
C ARG A 328 -18.57 -27.02 28.98
N TYR A 329 -19.77 -26.46 28.89
CA TYR A 329 -20.57 -26.03 30.02
C TYR A 329 -22.03 -25.93 29.59
N ASP A 330 -22.95 -26.01 30.56
CA ASP A 330 -24.38 -25.89 30.28
C ASP A 330 -24.81 -24.43 30.26
N ILE A 331 -25.64 -24.10 29.29
CA ILE A 331 -26.36 -22.83 29.21
C ILE A 331 -27.83 -23.16 29.39
N LEU A 332 -28.43 -22.70 30.49
CA LEU A 332 -29.83 -22.98 30.80
C LEU A 332 -30.75 -22.12 29.92
N HIS A 333 -31.74 -22.75 29.28
CA HIS A 333 -32.71 -22.05 28.46
C HIS A 333 -33.65 -21.20 29.35
N PRO A 334 -33.79 -19.88 29.13
CA PRO A 334 -34.51 -18.99 30.05
C PRO A 334 -35.96 -19.38 30.36
N SER A 335 -36.67 -20.00 29.42
CA SER A 335 -38.09 -20.36 29.59
C SER A 335 -38.32 -21.79 30.10
N THR A 336 -37.40 -22.71 29.85
CA THR A 336 -37.59 -24.14 30.19
C THR A 336 -36.68 -24.58 31.34
N ASN A 337 -35.67 -23.77 31.66
CA ASN A 337 -34.61 -24.06 32.63
C ASN A 337 -33.84 -25.37 32.37
N LEU A 338 -33.94 -25.90 31.15
CA LEU A 338 -33.20 -27.09 30.71
C LEU A 338 -31.92 -26.69 29.98
N PRO A 339 -30.87 -27.53 30.00
CA PRO A 339 -29.65 -27.27 29.23
C PRO A 339 -29.93 -27.16 27.73
N CYS A 340 -29.42 -26.09 27.12
CA CYS A 340 -29.42 -25.92 25.67
C CYS A 340 -28.51 -26.96 24.99
N LYS A 341 -28.81 -27.27 23.72
CA LYS A 341 -27.99 -28.15 22.91
C LYS A 341 -26.59 -27.56 22.74
N GLN A 342 -25.57 -28.29 23.22
CA GLN A 342 -24.18 -27.89 23.04
C GLN A 342 -23.73 -28.10 21.57
N PRO A 343 -22.84 -27.23 21.04
CA PRO A 343 -22.23 -27.44 19.72
C PRO A 343 -21.38 -28.72 19.67
N LEU A 344 -21.23 -29.30 18.48
CA LEU A 344 -20.47 -30.54 18.30
C LEU A 344 -19.03 -30.44 18.83
N MET A 345 -18.35 -29.31 18.57
CA MET A 345 -16.96 -29.05 18.97
C MET A 345 -16.87 -28.17 20.24
N GLY A 346 -17.95 -28.06 21.02
CA GLY A 346 -18.00 -27.18 22.18
C GLY A 346 -18.09 -25.69 21.82
N TYR A 347 -18.14 -24.86 22.85
CA TYR A 347 -18.21 -23.41 22.75
C TYR A 347 -16.81 -22.80 22.51
N ARG A 348 -16.75 -21.65 21.85
CA ARG A 348 -15.51 -20.90 21.63
C ARG A 348 -15.11 -20.03 22.82
#